data_AF-A0A375H2J4-F1
#
_entry.id   AF-A0A375H2J4-F1
#
_cell.length_a   1.000
_cell.length_b   1.000
_cell.length_c   1.000
_cell.angle_alpha   90.00
_cell.angle_beta   90.00
_cell.angle_gamma   90.00
#
_symmetry.space_group_name_H-M   'P 1'
#
loop_
_entity.id
_entity.type
_entity.pdbx_description
1 polymer ?
#
loop_
_entity_poly.entity_id
_entity_poly.type
_entity_poly.pdbx_seq_one_letter_code
_entity_poly.pdbx_strand_id
1 'polypeptide(L)' 'MRTYPVVFAPEFVEQLESLYDYIAEEASPYIAARYTGAIVEYCESLSTFPHRGILRDDVRPGLRITH' A
#
# COMPACT_ATOMS: atom_id res chain seq x y z
N MET A 1 3.85 2.31 -23.45
CA MET A 1 3.03 2.55 -22.25
C MET A 1 3.89 3.35 -21.27
N ARG A 2 3.40 4.46 -20.73
CA ARG A 2 4.17 5.31 -19.82
C ARG A 2 4.03 4.76 -18.40
N THR A 3 5.14 4.55 -17.71
CA THR A 3 5.16 4.14 -16.30
C THR A 3 5.58 5.32 -15.43
N TYR A 4 5.10 5.32 -14.19
CA TYR A 4 5.43 6.30 -13.18
C TYR A 4 6.15 5.62 -12.02
N PRO A 5 7.20 6.23 -11.44
CA PRO A 5 7.85 5.66 -10.27
C PRO A 5 6.87 5.67 -9.08
N VAL A 6 6.83 4.56 -8.35
CA VAL A 6 6.14 4.47 -7.06
C VAL A 6 7.18 4.70 -5.98
N VAL A 7 6.92 5.67 -5.11
CA VAL A 7 7.80 6.02 -3.99
C VAL A 7 6.99 5.90 -2.72
N PHE A 8 7.51 5.11 -1.77
CA PHE A 8 6.91 4.94 -0.46
C PHE A 8 7.45 6.00 0.50
N ALA A 9 6.55 6.56 1.32
CA ALA A 9 6.96 7.41 2.43
C ALA A 9 7.66 6.55 3.52
N PRO A 10 8.62 7.09 4.29
CA PRO A 10 9.28 6.34 5.36
C PRO A 10 8.28 5.71 6.34
N GLU A 11 7.21 6.45 6.68
CA GLU A 11 6.17 6.01 7.61
C GLU A 11 5.40 4.76 7.10
N PHE A 12 5.35 4.55 5.78
CA PHE A 12 4.72 3.35 5.21
C PHE A 12 5.48 2.08 5.59
N VAL A 13 6.80 2.14 5.70
CA VAL A 13 7.64 0.98 6.07
C VAL A 13 7.34 0.57 7.51
N GLU A 14 7.36 1.55 8.43
CA GLU A 14 7.05 1.31 9.86
C GLU A 14 5.62 0.76 10.06
N GLN A 15 4.66 1.28 9.29
CA GLN A 15 3.28 0.80 9.30
C GLN A 15 3.16 -0.63 8.76
N LEU A 16 3.90 -0.97 7.71
CA LEU A 16 3.86 -2.29 7.10
C LEU A 16 4.50 -3.35 8.02
N GLU A 17 5.60 -3.00 8.71
CA GLU A 17 6.24 -3.85 9.71
C GLU A 17 5.31 -4.08 10.92
N SER A 18 4.71 -3.01 11.46
CA SER A 18 3.76 -3.13 12.56
C SER A 18 2.55 -4.01 12.21
N LEU A 19 2.05 -3.90 10.97
CA LEU A 19 0.98 -4.73 10.46
C LEU A 19 1.41 -6.20 10.28
N TYR A 20 2.64 -6.43 9.81
CA TYR A 20 3.20 -7.77 9.71
C TYR A 20 3.24 -8.43 11.09
N ASP A 21 3.84 -7.76 12.09
CA ASP A 21 4.00 -8.30 13.44
C ASP A 21 2.65 -8.66 14.06
N TYR A 22 1.66 -7.77 13.92
CA TYR A 22 0.30 -8.00 14.39
C TYR A 22 -0.33 -9.26 13.75
N ILE A 23 -0.28 -9.40 12.43
CA ILE A 23 -0.88 -10.55 11.74
C ILE A 23 -0.08 -11.84 12.03
N ALA A 24 1.24 -11.74 12.23
CA ALA A 24 2.09 -12.87 12.54
C ALA A 24 1.75 -13.46 13.91
N GLU A 25 1.45 -12.60 14.88
CA GLU A 25 0.99 -12.96 16.22
C GLU A 25 -0.43 -13.55 16.21
N GLU A 26 -1.38 -12.88 15.54
CA GLU A 26 -2.80 -13.27 15.54
C GLU A 26 -3.13 -14.46 14.64
N ALA A 27 -2.34 -14.70 13.59
CA ALA A 27 -2.61 -15.73 12.59
C ALA A 27 -1.41 -16.64 12.31
N SER A 28 -0.41 -16.13 11.58
CA SER A 28 0.89 -16.79 11.36
C SER A 28 1.83 -15.91 10.55
N PRO A 29 3.15 -16.09 10.67
CA PRO A 29 4.13 -15.39 9.82
C PRO A 29 3.89 -15.57 8.32
N TYR A 30 3.40 -16.74 7.89
CA TYR A 30 3.08 -17.00 6.48
C TYR A 30 1.92 -16.13 5.98
N ILE A 31 0.84 -16.00 6.77
CA ILE A 31 -0.31 -15.15 6.42
C ILE A 31 0.12 -13.68 6.42
N ALA A 32 0.91 -13.26 7.40
CA ALA A 32 1.45 -11.91 7.48
C ALA A 32 2.27 -11.54 6.24
N ALA A 33 3.23 -12.38 5.86
CA ALA A 33 4.07 -12.17 4.69
C ALA A 33 3.26 -12.07 3.39
N ARG A 34 2.24 -12.93 3.23
CA ARG A 34 1.35 -12.88 2.07
C ARG A 34 0.55 -11.59 2.02
N TYR A 35 0.02 -11.14 3.17
CA TYR A 35 -0.82 -9.96 3.23
C TYR A 35 -0.03 -8.69 2.97
N THR A 36 1.10 -8.50 3.65
CA THR A 36 1.95 -7.32 3.45
C THR A 36 2.60 -7.30 2.06
N GLY A 37 3.00 -8.46 1.53
CA GLY A 37 3.46 -8.59 0.14
C GLY A 37 2.40 -8.15 -0.87
N ALA A 38 1.15 -8.58 -0.71
CA ALA A 38 0.05 -8.18 -1.60
C ALA A 38 -0.22 -6.66 -1.57
N ILE A 39 -0.03 -6.01 -0.42
CA ILE A 39 -0.13 -4.54 -0.31
C ILE A 39 0.95 -3.88 -1.16
N VAL A 40 2.20 -4.33 -1.05
CA VAL A 40 3.32 -3.78 -1.83
C VAL A 40 3.09 -3.99 -3.33
N GLU A 41 2.73 -5.20 -3.76
CA GLU A 41 2.42 -5.51 -5.16
C GLU A 41 1.28 -4.62 -5.70
N TYR A 42 0.24 -4.39 -4.90
CA TYR A 42 -0.85 -3.52 -5.27
C TYR A 42 -0.37 -2.08 -5.48
N CYS A 43 0.42 -1.54 -4.55
CA CYS A 43 1.01 -0.21 -4.65
C CYS A 43 1.90 -0.07 -5.89
N GLU A 44 2.77 -1.04 -6.17
CA GLU A 44 3.66 -1.02 -7.34
C GLU A 44 2.88 -1.01 -8.66
N SER A 45 1.74 -1.70 -8.71
CA SER A 45 0.89 -1.71 -9.91
C SER A 45 0.28 -0.34 -10.25
N LEU A 46 0.29 0.63 -9.31
CA LEU A 46 -0.11 2.02 -9.57
C LEU A 46 0.80 2.74 -10.59
N SER A 47 2.01 2.22 -10.82
CA SER A 47 2.95 2.75 -11.82
C SER A 47 2.34 2.86 -13.22
N THR A 48 1.32 2.05 -13.54
CA THR A 48 0.69 2.00 -14.86
C THR A 48 -0.62 2.79 -14.95
N PHE A 49 -1.37 2.88 -13.85
CA PHE A 49 -2.66 3.58 -13.76
C PHE A 49 -2.76 4.39 -12.46
N PRO A 50 -1.96 5.46 -12.29
CA PRO A 50 -1.81 6.16 -11.01
C PRO A 50 -3.08 6.89 -10.54
N HIS A 51 -4.05 7.10 -11.43
CA HIS A 51 -5.30 7.81 -11.13
C HIS A 51 -6.52 6.88 -10.94
N ARG A 52 -6.31 5.56 -10.83
CA ARG A 52 -7.41 4.59 -10.67
C ARG A 52 -8.12 4.64 -9.31
N GLY A 53 -7.50 5.24 -8.30
CA GLY A 53 -8.11 5.43 -6.97
C GLY A 53 -9.12 6.58 -6.93
N ILE A 54 -9.99 6.55 -5.91
CA ILE A 54 -11.03 7.56 -5.68
C ILE A 54 -10.38 8.83 -5.10
N LEU A 55 -10.63 9.98 -5.72
CA LEU A 55 -10.13 11.28 -5.26
C LEU A 55 -10.86 11.72 -3.98
N ARG A 56 -10.08 12.16 -2.98
CA ARG A 56 -10.56 12.66 -1.68
C ARG A 56 -9.92 14.00 -1.34
N ASP A 57 -10.18 14.99 -2.21
CA ASP A 57 -9.73 16.37 -1.98
C ASP A 57 -10.34 17.00 -0.73
N ASP A 58 -11.49 16.49 -0.29
CA ASP A 58 -12.14 16.85 0.97
C ASP A 58 -11.30 16.47 2.21
N VAL A 59 -10.41 15.50 2.08
CA VAL A 59 -9.46 15.10 3.15
C VAL A 59 -8.12 15.82 2.95
N ARG A 60 -7.56 15.75 1.74
CA ARG A 60 -6.32 16.44 1.37
C ARG A 60 -6.25 16.60 -0.15
N PRO A 61 -5.90 17.79 -0.68
CA PRO A 61 -5.75 17.99 -2.12
C PRO A 61 -4.83 16.95 -2.77
N GLY A 62 -5.31 16.31 -3.83
CA GLY A 62 -4.61 15.28 -4.60
C GLY A 62 -4.58 13.89 -3.95
N LEU A 63 -5.16 13.70 -2.76
CA LEU A 63 -5.22 12.39 -2.12
C LEU A 63 -6.15 11.44 -2.89
N ARG A 64 -5.70 10.21 -3.09
CA ARG A 64 -6.51 9.14 -3.65
C ARG A 64 -6.49 7.93 -2.73
N ILE A 65 -7.63 7.25 -2.62
CA ILE A 65 -7.80 6.03 -1.83
C ILE A 65 -8.25 4.86 -2.71
N THR A 66 -7.96 3.65 -2.25
CA THR A 66 -8.44 2.37 -2.83
C THR A 66 -9.41 1.69 -1.87
N HIS A 67 -10.10 0.66 -2.36
CA HIS A 67 -10.86 -0.30 -1.56
C HIS A 67 -9.94 -1.16 -0.69
#